data_AF-A0A843EXC7-F1
#
_entry.id   AF-A0A843EXC7-F1
#
_cell.length_a   1.000
_cell.length_b   1.000
_cell.length_c   1.000
_cell.angle_alpha   90.00
_cell.angle_beta   90.00
_cell.angle_gamma   90.00
#
_symmetry.space_group_name_H-M   'P 1'
#
loop_
_entity.id
_entity.type
_entity.pdbx_description
1 polymer ?
#
loop_
_entity_poly.entity_id
_entity_poly.type
_entity_poly.pdbx_seq_one_letter_code
_entity_poly.pdbx_strand_id
1 'polypeptide(L)'
;MTFEEEIVDFTNALVSKKRGITTEETNKIALVLPFLRFLGYDIENPQELKAEYSADVGVKKSEKIDLALFIENELKMLIECKPANVRLTSNHQDQLYRYFSVSEVKIGVLTNGIVYRFFTDYDNPSRMDDNPFLEVDLRNLTESKIESLKLFTKDNFSLEKIMEHVEELKYRQMIHNALLEEINYPSDELIHTIAKKVYSGKLTKPRIKYFEKIIKEELKDVFDNDYELDPSDIITIGEEMEGFYIVRAIVSEVINSNRVSIRDRKSYCGILLDDNHHYPICRLYFNDLDNLIVAFFDSMQKDKHGGRVEERIVINNVVDIYNYKEKLLETVKSYDKMK
;
A
#
# COMPACT_ATOMS: atom_id res chain seq x y z
N MET A 1 26.63 -6.68 17.82
CA MET A 1 26.21 -6.94 16.43
C MET A 1 25.65 -5.62 15.91
N THR A 2 25.39 -5.47 14.61
CA THR A 2 24.63 -4.30 14.16
C THR A 2 23.15 -4.49 14.48
N PHE A 3 22.34 -3.41 14.50
CA PHE A 3 20.90 -3.52 14.78
C PHE A 3 20.20 -4.46 13.79
N GLU A 4 20.66 -4.45 12.54
CA GLU A 4 20.20 -5.26 11.42
C GLU A 4 20.43 -6.75 11.66
N GLU A 5 21.60 -7.12 12.17
CA GLU A 5 21.89 -8.51 12.57
C GLU A 5 21.01 -8.92 13.76
N GLU A 6 20.90 -8.05 14.77
CA GLU A 6 20.15 -8.33 16.00
C GLU A 6 18.65 -8.49 15.76
N ILE A 7 18.05 -7.66 14.90
CA ILE A 7 16.61 -7.74 14.61
C ILE A 7 16.25 -8.99 13.82
N VAL A 8 17.10 -9.44 12.90
CA VAL A 8 16.87 -10.67 12.12
C VAL A 8 16.92 -11.90 13.04
N ASP A 9 17.92 -11.99 13.91
CA ASP A 9 18.01 -13.09 14.87
C ASP A 9 16.85 -13.07 15.88
N PHE A 10 16.51 -11.89 16.39
CA PHE A 10 15.40 -11.70 17.30
C PHE A 10 14.07 -12.12 16.69
N THR A 11 13.77 -11.68 15.47
CA THR A 11 12.50 -11.97 14.79
C THR A 11 12.36 -13.45 14.46
N ASN A 12 13.43 -14.11 14.00
CA ASN A 12 13.45 -15.56 13.79
C ASN A 12 13.10 -16.32 15.09
N ALA A 13 13.72 -15.94 16.20
CA ALA A 13 13.42 -16.54 17.50
C ALA A 13 11.98 -16.23 17.97
N LEU A 14 11.49 -15.01 17.76
CA LEU A 14 10.17 -14.56 18.17
C LEU A 14 9.07 -15.28 17.39
N VAL A 15 9.17 -15.34 16.06
CA VAL A 15 8.20 -15.98 15.16
C VAL A 15 8.08 -17.48 15.46
N SER A 16 9.17 -18.15 15.87
CA SER A 16 9.15 -19.56 16.24
C SER A 16 8.18 -19.88 17.39
N LYS A 17 7.93 -18.90 18.28
CA LYS A 17 7.03 -19.02 19.44
C LYS A 17 5.56 -18.86 19.09
N LYS A 18 5.23 -18.51 17.84
CA LYS A 18 3.84 -18.35 17.37
C LYS A 18 2.98 -19.61 17.59
N ARG A 19 3.59 -20.80 17.54
CA ARG A 19 2.88 -22.08 17.73
C ARG A 19 2.31 -22.16 19.15
N GLY A 20 1.00 -21.98 19.27
CA GLY A 20 0.26 -22.05 20.55
C GLY A 20 -0.32 -20.71 21.02
N ILE A 21 0.00 -19.60 20.35
CA ILE A 21 -0.55 -18.28 20.67
C ILE A 21 -1.91 -18.13 19.96
N THR A 22 -2.99 -18.23 20.73
CA THR A 22 -4.37 -18.21 20.20
C THR A 22 -5.21 -17.03 20.68
N THR A 23 -4.79 -16.36 21.76
CA THR A 23 -5.52 -15.23 22.35
C THR A 23 -4.74 -13.93 22.16
N GLU A 24 -5.45 -12.81 22.14
CA GLU A 24 -4.85 -11.46 22.13
C GLU A 24 -3.94 -11.22 23.33
N GLU A 25 -4.34 -11.64 24.54
CA GLU A 25 -3.54 -11.43 25.76
C GLU A 25 -2.20 -12.19 25.72
N THR A 26 -2.24 -13.49 25.36
CA THR A 26 -1.02 -14.28 25.12
C THR A 26 -0.16 -13.67 24.02
N ASN A 27 -0.76 -13.09 22.96
CA ASN A 27 -0.01 -12.43 21.89
C ASN A 27 0.77 -11.21 22.42
N LYS A 28 0.10 -10.35 23.22
CA LYS A 28 0.74 -9.20 23.85
C LYS A 28 1.97 -9.62 24.65
N ILE A 29 1.82 -10.61 25.53
CA ILE A 29 2.91 -11.08 26.41
C ILE A 29 4.04 -11.77 25.64
N ALA A 30 3.71 -12.61 24.67
CA ALA A 30 4.69 -13.51 24.05
C ALA A 30 5.37 -12.92 22.80
N LEU A 31 4.74 -11.96 22.11
CA LEU A 31 5.26 -11.38 20.87
C LEU A 31 5.46 -9.86 20.97
N VAL A 32 4.42 -9.11 21.35
CA VAL A 32 4.45 -7.63 21.30
C VAL A 32 5.38 -7.05 22.36
N LEU A 33 5.24 -7.44 23.63
CA LEU A 33 6.08 -6.92 24.72
C LEU A 33 7.57 -7.24 24.51
N PRO A 34 7.98 -8.47 24.10
CA PRO A 34 9.37 -8.74 23.74
C PRO A 34 9.89 -7.86 22.62
N PHE A 35 9.05 -7.53 21.61
CA PHE A 35 9.47 -6.65 20.51
C PHE A 35 9.65 -5.20 20.98
N LEU A 36 8.75 -4.68 21.83
CA LEU A 36 8.93 -3.35 22.43
C LEU A 36 10.21 -3.29 23.29
N ARG A 37 10.48 -4.35 24.07
CA ARG A 37 11.73 -4.47 24.82
C ARG A 37 12.96 -4.48 23.90
N PHE A 38 12.88 -5.18 22.76
CA PHE A 38 13.94 -5.19 21.75
C PHE A 38 14.20 -3.78 21.17
N LEU A 39 13.14 -2.99 20.95
CA LEU A 39 13.28 -1.59 20.53
C LEU A 39 13.85 -0.66 21.61
N GLY A 40 14.16 -1.17 22.80
CA GLY A 40 14.80 -0.44 23.90
C GLY A 40 13.83 0.12 24.95
N TYR A 41 12.53 -0.16 24.84
CA TYR A 41 11.55 0.34 25.80
C TYR A 41 11.51 -0.49 27.08
N ASP A 42 11.39 0.19 28.22
CA ASP A 42 11.20 -0.44 29.52
C ASP A 42 9.73 -0.83 29.72
N ILE A 43 9.42 -2.08 29.39
CA ILE A 43 8.06 -2.63 29.52
C ILE A 43 7.61 -2.88 30.97
N GLU A 44 8.51 -2.76 31.94
CA GLU A 44 8.22 -2.94 33.37
C GLU A 44 8.00 -1.60 34.08
N ASN A 45 8.39 -0.49 33.44
CA ASN A 45 8.19 0.86 33.94
C ASN A 45 6.79 1.39 33.55
N PRO A 46 5.86 1.57 34.52
CA PRO A 46 4.51 2.07 34.24
C PRO A 46 4.46 3.56 33.86
N GLN A 47 5.58 4.30 33.95
CA GLN A 47 5.69 5.65 33.39
C GLN A 47 6.07 5.64 31.90
N GLU A 48 6.58 4.52 31.39
CA GLU A 48 7.03 4.36 30.01
C GLU A 48 6.03 3.52 29.20
N LEU A 49 5.50 2.43 29.76
CA LEU A 49 4.48 1.61 29.11
C LEU A 49 3.26 1.43 30.02
N LYS A 50 2.09 1.83 29.54
CA LYS A 50 0.80 1.63 30.24
C LYS A 50 -0.07 0.68 29.44
N ALA A 51 -0.46 -0.42 30.06
CA ALA A 51 -1.46 -1.33 29.51
C ALA A 51 -2.89 -0.83 29.81
N GLU A 52 -3.85 -1.20 28.97
CA GLU A 52 -5.27 -0.89 29.19
C GLU A 52 -5.53 0.62 29.41
N TYR A 53 -4.87 1.45 28.59
CA TYR A 53 -4.86 2.90 28.77
C TYR A 53 -6.22 3.52 28.35
N SER A 54 -6.74 4.42 29.19
CA SER A 54 -7.99 5.14 28.94
C SER A 54 -7.73 6.64 28.85
N ALA A 55 -8.35 7.31 27.88
CA ALA A 55 -8.37 8.77 27.81
C ALA A 55 -9.60 9.30 28.58
N ASP A 56 -9.42 10.39 29.32
CA ASP A 56 -10.47 10.96 30.20
C ASP A 56 -11.60 11.66 29.44
N VAL A 57 -11.46 11.90 28.13
CA VAL A 57 -12.37 12.71 27.32
C VAL A 57 -12.69 12.06 25.97
N GLY A 58 -13.96 12.06 25.56
CA GLY A 58 -14.39 11.77 24.17
C GLY A 58 -14.53 10.30 23.78
N VAL A 59 -14.00 9.36 24.56
CA VAL A 59 -14.15 7.91 24.31
C VAL A 59 -15.38 7.35 25.04
N LYS A 60 -15.99 6.27 24.52
CA LYS A 60 -16.99 5.49 25.28
C LYS A 60 -16.39 5.10 26.63
N LYS A 61 -17.13 5.36 27.73
CA LYS A 61 -16.72 5.22 29.15
C LYS A 61 -16.07 3.89 29.59
N SER A 62 -16.00 2.88 28.72
CA SER A 62 -15.46 1.54 28.99
C SER A 62 -14.46 1.04 27.94
N GLU A 63 -14.19 1.82 26.90
CA GLU A 63 -13.17 1.45 25.91
C GLU A 63 -11.79 1.71 26.51
N LYS A 64 -10.77 0.96 26.09
CA LYS A 64 -9.38 1.09 26.53
C LYS A 64 -8.47 0.69 25.38
N ILE A 65 -7.40 1.42 25.11
CA ILE A 65 -6.39 0.98 24.14
C ILE A 65 -5.45 -0.02 24.83
N ASP A 66 -4.97 -1.03 24.09
CA ASP A 66 -4.17 -2.10 24.68
C ASP A 66 -2.88 -1.61 25.35
N LEU A 67 -2.10 -0.79 24.66
CA LEU A 67 -0.86 -0.22 25.18
C LEU A 67 -0.73 1.25 24.78
N ALA A 68 -0.20 2.05 25.70
CA ALA A 68 0.21 3.42 25.46
C ALA A 68 1.67 3.58 25.90
N LEU A 69 2.48 4.12 24.99
CA LEU A 69 3.91 4.30 25.18
C LEU A 69 4.23 5.78 25.39
N PHE A 70 5.02 6.03 26.44
CA PHE A 70 5.43 7.34 26.90
C PHE A 70 6.94 7.48 26.79
N ILE A 71 7.41 8.61 26.26
CA ILE A 71 8.82 8.97 26.24
C ILE A 71 8.91 10.34 26.90
N GLU A 72 9.79 10.48 27.90
CA GLU A 72 9.91 11.71 28.70
C GLU A 72 8.57 12.17 29.32
N ASN A 73 7.75 11.20 29.76
CA ASN A 73 6.39 11.37 30.32
C ASN A 73 5.33 11.93 29.34
N GLU A 74 5.64 12.03 28.05
CA GLU A 74 4.69 12.42 27.01
C GLU A 74 4.19 11.21 26.24
N LEU A 75 2.88 11.15 25.96
CA LEU A 75 2.29 10.08 25.15
C LEU A 75 2.81 10.18 23.71
N LYS A 76 3.57 9.17 23.26
CA LYS A 76 4.17 9.17 21.92
C LYS A 76 3.55 8.17 20.96
N MET A 77 3.12 7.01 21.45
CA MET A 77 2.51 5.98 20.62
C MET A 77 1.32 5.32 21.30
N LEU A 78 0.29 5.04 20.51
CA LEU A 78 -0.80 4.15 20.89
C LEU A 78 -0.67 2.84 20.11
N ILE A 79 -0.83 1.72 20.80
CA ILE A 79 -0.68 0.39 20.19
C ILE A 79 -1.93 -0.43 20.49
N GLU A 80 -2.59 -0.87 19.42
CA GLU A 80 -3.73 -1.77 19.43
C GLU A 80 -3.28 -3.16 18.99
N CYS A 81 -3.60 -4.17 19.79
CA CYS A 81 -3.20 -5.55 19.53
C CYS A 81 -4.39 -6.38 19.03
N LYS A 82 -4.07 -7.40 18.24
CA LYS A 82 -5.01 -8.43 17.78
C LYS A 82 -4.41 -9.81 18.00
N PRO A 83 -5.21 -10.90 18.01
CA PRO A 83 -4.69 -12.26 18.09
C PRO A 83 -3.70 -12.58 16.96
N ALA A 84 -2.64 -13.35 17.25
CA ALA A 84 -1.55 -13.63 16.31
C ALA A 84 -1.95 -14.43 15.06
N ASN A 85 -3.12 -15.05 15.07
CA ASN A 85 -3.71 -15.80 13.97
C ASN A 85 -4.69 -14.97 13.12
N VAL A 86 -4.96 -13.72 13.48
CA VAL A 86 -5.84 -12.81 12.74
C VAL A 86 -5.02 -11.99 11.75
N ARG A 87 -5.48 -11.94 10.49
CA ARG A 87 -4.95 -10.98 9.50
C ARG A 87 -5.43 -9.58 9.89
N LEU A 88 -4.53 -8.61 9.92
CA LEU A 88 -4.90 -7.21 10.17
C LEU A 88 -5.71 -6.68 9.00
N THR A 89 -6.76 -5.92 9.30
CA THR A 89 -7.68 -5.32 8.32
C THR A 89 -8.13 -3.96 8.88
N SER A 90 -8.69 -3.09 8.05
CA SER A 90 -9.20 -1.77 8.44
C SER A 90 -10.26 -1.83 9.55
N ASN A 91 -11.08 -2.88 9.58
CA ASN A 91 -12.06 -3.12 10.66
C ASN A 91 -11.42 -3.26 12.05
N HIS A 92 -10.11 -3.57 12.12
CA HIS A 92 -9.37 -3.68 13.37
C HIS A 92 -8.76 -2.33 13.82
N GLN A 93 -8.86 -1.27 13.02
CA GLN A 93 -8.30 0.05 13.32
C GLN A 93 -9.28 0.94 14.11
N ASP A 94 -10.55 0.59 14.14
CA ASP A 94 -11.64 1.36 14.77
C ASP A 94 -11.33 1.91 16.16
N GLN A 95 -10.78 1.05 17.03
CA GLN A 95 -10.43 1.39 18.40
C GLN A 95 -9.21 2.32 18.46
N LEU A 96 -8.17 2.00 17.69
CA LEU A 96 -6.99 2.84 17.54
C LEU A 96 -7.37 4.23 17.02
N TYR A 97 -8.19 4.31 15.96
CA TYR A 97 -8.65 5.56 15.36
C TYR A 97 -9.40 6.44 16.36
N ARG A 98 -10.33 5.86 17.14
CA ARG A 98 -11.10 6.59 18.16
C ARG A 98 -10.19 7.19 19.22
N TYR A 99 -9.23 6.42 19.72
CA TYR A 99 -8.27 6.88 20.71
C TYR A 99 -7.31 7.92 20.16
N PHE A 100 -6.78 7.69 18.97
CA PHE A 100 -5.87 8.60 18.28
C PHE A 100 -6.53 9.97 18.15
N SER A 101 -7.76 10.02 17.64
CA SER A 101 -8.51 11.26 17.35
C SER A 101 -8.85 12.13 18.57
N VAL A 102 -8.79 11.57 19.78
CA VAL A 102 -9.09 12.31 21.04
C VAL A 102 -7.85 12.52 21.90
N SER A 103 -6.67 12.17 21.38
CA SER A 103 -5.38 12.30 22.07
C SER A 103 -4.45 13.22 21.29
N GLU A 104 -3.37 13.66 21.92
CA GLU A 104 -2.31 14.45 21.27
C GLU A 104 -1.27 13.58 20.55
N VAL A 105 -1.48 12.26 20.50
CA VAL A 105 -0.55 11.31 19.89
C VAL A 105 -0.43 11.57 18.39
N LYS A 106 0.76 11.26 17.85
CA LYS A 106 1.05 11.40 16.42
C LYS A 106 1.34 10.08 15.74
N ILE A 107 1.45 8.99 16.52
CA ILE A 107 1.77 7.65 16.03
C ILE A 107 0.78 6.65 16.60
N GLY A 108 0.17 5.88 15.71
CA GLY A 108 -0.69 4.74 16.02
C GLY A 108 -0.07 3.47 15.46
N VAL A 109 -0.18 2.36 16.19
CA VAL A 109 0.33 1.07 15.76
C VAL A 109 -0.77 0.02 15.91
N LEU A 110 -1.09 -0.67 14.82
CA LEU A 110 -1.93 -1.86 14.84
C LEU A 110 -1.07 -3.09 14.63
N THR A 111 -1.17 -4.09 15.50
CA THR A 111 -0.31 -5.27 15.41
C THR A 111 -1.00 -6.58 15.81
N ASN A 112 -0.61 -7.68 15.18
CA ASN A 112 -0.91 -9.03 15.64
C ASN A 112 0.35 -9.73 16.20
N GLY A 113 1.38 -8.97 16.57
CA GLY A 113 2.66 -9.46 17.06
C GLY A 113 3.61 -9.99 15.97
N ILE A 114 3.12 -10.19 14.74
CA ILE A 114 3.92 -10.64 13.58
C ILE A 114 3.98 -9.55 12.51
N VAL A 115 2.83 -8.92 12.22
CA VAL A 115 2.72 -7.78 11.32
C VAL A 115 2.43 -6.53 12.16
N TYR A 116 3.16 -5.46 11.89
CA TYR A 116 3.00 -4.14 12.51
C TYR A 116 2.68 -3.12 11.43
N ARG A 117 1.57 -2.41 11.60
CA ARG A 117 1.13 -1.31 10.74
C ARG A 117 1.23 -0.01 11.52
N PHE A 118 2.05 0.92 11.03
CA PHE A 118 2.30 2.21 11.66
C PHE A 118 1.53 3.30 10.92
N PHE A 119 0.83 4.13 11.69
CA PHE A 119 -0.03 5.20 11.22
C PHE A 119 0.42 6.53 11.80
N THR A 120 0.17 7.59 11.05
CA THR A 120 0.43 8.99 11.41
C THR A 120 -0.84 9.81 11.33
N ASP A 121 -0.75 11.12 11.56
CA ASP A 121 -1.77 12.11 11.19
C ASP A 121 -1.22 13.11 10.16
N TYR A 122 -0.34 12.63 9.28
CA TYR A 122 0.40 13.47 8.34
C TYR A 122 -0.55 14.08 7.30
N ASP A 123 -1.55 13.33 6.83
CA ASP A 123 -2.49 13.84 5.84
C ASP A 123 -3.52 14.78 6.48
N ASN A 124 -3.96 14.47 7.70
CA ASN A 124 -5.00 15.21 8.40
C ASN A 124 -4.60 15.42 9.87
N PRO A 125 -4.13 16.62 10.26
CA PRO A 125 -3.72 16.87 11.63
C PRO A 125 -4.79 16.47 12.66
N SER A 126 -4.37 15.72 13.69
CA SER A 126 -5.22 15.19 14.77
C SER A 126 -6.25 14.14 14.33
N ARG A 127 -6.14 13.63 13.10
CA ARG A 127 -6.92 12.49 12.62
C ARG A 127 -5.95 11.45 12.06
N MET A 128 -6.04 10.22 12.55
CA MET A 128 -5.21 9.14 12.03
C MET A 128 -5.45 8.95 10.53
N ASP A 129 -4.35 8.83 9.78
CA ASP A 129 -4.36 8.55 8.36
C ASP A 129 -5.04 7.19 8.11
N ASP A 130 -5.81 7.08 7.02
CA ASP A 130 -6.60 5.87 6.74
C ASP A 130 -5.69 4.67 6.38
N ASN A 131 -4.50 4.95 5.82
CA ASN A 131 -3.51 3.94 5.43
C ASN A 131 -2.24 4.04 6.29
N PRO A 132 -1.60 2.91 6.63
CA PRO A 132 -0.31 2.95 7.30
C PRO A 132 0.77 3.45 6.34
N PHE A 133 1.70 4.28 6.84
CA PHE A 133 2.87 4.69 6.04
C PHE A 133 3.97 3.61 6.05
N LEU A 134 3.95 2.70 7.03
CA LEU A 134 4.90 1.60 7.17
C LEU A 134 4.16 0.32 7.60
N GLU A 135 4.35 -0.75 6.84
CA GLU A 135 3.93 -2.11 7.21
C GLU A 135 5.13 -3.07 7.26
N VAL A 136 5.32 -3.66 8.44
CA VAL A 136 6.44 -4.55 8.75
C VAL A 136 5.90 -5.94 9.05
N ASP A 137 6.30 -6.92 8.25
CA ASP A 137 6.12 -8.34 8.58
C ASP A 137 7.43 -8.89 9.14
N LEU A 138 7.45 -9.26 10.42
CA LEU A 138 8.65 -9.77 11.08
C LEU A 138 9.14 -11.11 10.50
N ARG A 139 8.37 -11.77 9.62
CA ARG A 139 8.81 -12.98 8.90
C ARG A 139 9.63 -12.65 7.65
N ASN A 140 9.52 -11.41 7.16
CA ASN A 140 10.14 -10.95 5.93
C ASN A 140 10.51 -9.46 6.06
N LEU A 141 11.70 -9.21 6.62
CA LEU A 141 12.26 -7.88 6.78
C LEU A 141 13.21 -7.58 5.63
N THR A 142 12.93 -6.54 4.87
CA THR A 142 13.87 -5.95 3.90
C THR A 142 14.71 -4.87 4.57
N GLU A 143 15.86 -4.51 3.97
CA GLU A 143 16.76 -3.49 4.52
C GLU A 143 16.03 -2.14 4.70
N SER A 144 15.24 -1.73 3.70
CA SER A 144 14.38 -0.52 3.73
C SER A 144 13.43 -0.50 4.96
N LYS A 145 12.81 -1.64 5.28
CA LYS A 145 11.93 -1.77 6.44
C LYS A 145 12.70 -1.74 7.75
N ILE A 146 13.90 -2.31 7.80
CA ILE A 146 14.76 -2.27 8.99
C ILE A 146 15.21 -0.83 9.27
N GLU A 147 15.61 -0.06 8.25
CA GLU A 147 15.95 1.36 8.42
C GLU A 147 14.75 2.17 8.95
N SER A 148 13.56 1.92 8.40
CA SER A 148 12.33 2.57 8.89
C SER A 148 12.03 2.20 10.35
N LEU A 149 12.23 0.94 10.75
CA LEU A 149 12.03 0.47 12.13
C LEU A 149 13.02 1.07 13.12
N LYS A 150 14.25 1.39 12.70
CA LYS A 150 15.24 2.03 13.59
C LYS A 150 14.73 3.33 14.17
N LEU A 151 13.94 4.10 13.41
CA LEU A 151 13.31 5.34 13.88
C LEU A 151 12.36 5.12 15.08
N PHE A 152 11.87 3.89 15.28
CA PHE A 152 11.00 3.51 16.39
C PHE A 152 11.75 2.92 17.59
N THR A 153 13.08 2.80 17.53
CA THR A 153 13.89 2.47 18.70
C THR A 153 13.94 3.65 19.67
N LYS A 154 13.98 3.38 20.97
CA LYS A 154 13.95 4.40 22.02
C LYS A 154 15.00 5.50 21.82
N ASP A 155 16.23 5.11 21.49
CA ASP A 155 17.36 6.04 21.33
C ASP A 155 17.28 6.90 20.07
N ASN A 156 16.50 6.48 19.07
CA ASN A 156 16.35 7.20 17.80
C ASN A 156 14.98 7.87 17.63
N PHE A 157 14.05 7.64 18.56
CA PHE A 157 12.69 8.12 18.46
C PHE A 157 12.63 9.64 18.39
N SER A 158 12.12 10.17 17.28
CA SER A 158 11.85 11.59 17.09
C SER A 158 10.67 11.75 16.17
N LEU A 159 9.63 12.44 16.63
CA LEU A 159 8.45 12.73 15.81
C LEU A 159 8.82 13.53 14.57
N GLU A 160 9.75 14.47 14.66
CA GLU A 160 10.23 15.26 13.52
C GLU A 160 10.84 14.35 12.45
N LYS A 161 11.79 13.49 12.82
CA LYS A 161 12.44 12.56 11.88
C LYS A 161 11.46 11.55 11.28
N ILE A 162 10.51 11.07 12.09
CA ILE A 162 9.48 10.12 11.61
C ILE A 162 8.58 10.82 10.58
N MET A 163 8.17 12.06 10.82
CA MET A 163 7.33 12.82 9.88
C MET A 163 8.08 13.17 8.60
N GLU A 164 9.37 13.51 8.68
CA GLU A 164 10.24 13.68 7.51
C GLU A 164 10.32 12.38 6.68
N HIS A 165 10.47 11.23 7.35
CA HIS A 165 10.50 9.92 6.68
C HIS A 165 9.16 9.57 6.01
N VAL A 166 8.04 9.86 6.68
CA VAL A 166 6.68 9.66 6.14
C VAL A 166 6.49 10.51 4.88
N GLU A 167 6.91 11.78 4.93
CA GLU A 167 6.88 12.70 3.81
C GLU A 167 7.71 12.17 2.63
N GLU A 168 8.94 11.72 2.90
CA GLU A 168 9.84 11.15 1.89
C GLU A 168 9.20 9.92 1.21
N LEU A 169 8.70 8.96 1.99
CA LEU A 169 8.06 7.75 1.46
C LEU A 169 6.86 8.10 0.56
N LYS A 170 6.03 9.05 1.00
CA LYS A 170 4.87 9.50 0.23
C LYS A 170 5.28 10.14 -1.09
N TYR A 171 6.24 11.07 -1.07
CA TYR A 171 6.70 11.72 -2.30
C TYR A 171 7.45 10.76 -3.21
N ARG A 172 8.22 9.80 -2.66
CA ARG A 172 8.87 8.75 -3.44
C ARG A 172 7.85 7.93 -4.23
N GLN A 173 6.76 7.51 -3.58
CA GLN A 173 5.67 6.81 -4.26
C GLN A 173 4.99 7.68 -5.34
N MET A 174 4.70 8.95 -5.03
CA MET A 174 4.08 9.88 -5.97
C MET A 174 4.98 10.14 -7.20
N ILE A 175 6.29 10.30 -6.97
CA ILE A 175 7.29 10.50 -8.03
C ILE A 175 7.41 9.22 -8.86
N HIS A 176 7.48 8.05 -8.22
CA HIS A 176 7.51 6.77 -8.92
C HIS A 176 6.32 6.62 -9.87
N ASN A 177 5.11 6.88 -9.40
CA ASN A 177 3.89 6.79 -10.22
C ASN A 177 3.91 7.83 -11.36
N ALA A 178 4.37 9.06 -11.10
CA ALA A 178 4.52 10.07 -12.14
C ALA A 178 5.54 9.66 -13.21
N LEU A 179 6.65 9.03 -12.83
CA LEU A 179 7.64 8.49 -13.76
C LEU A 179 7.07 7.33 -14.58
N LEU A 180 6.34 6.41 -13.95
CA LEU A 180 5.65 5.33 -14.66
C LEU A 180 4.64 5.86 -15.67
N GLU A 181 3.91 6.93 -15.34
CA GLU A 181 3.00 7.58 -16.27
C GLU A 181 3.76 8.14 -17.47
N GLU A 182 4.85 8.86 -17.24
CA GLU A 182 5.71 9.42 -18.29
C GLU A 182 6.38 8.34 -19.16
N ILE A 183 6.79 7.20 -18.60
CA ILE A 183 7.35 6.07 -19.37
C ILE A 183 6.29 5.49 -20.31
N ASN A 184 5.06 5.34 -19.83
CA ASN A 184 3.98 4.72 -20.59
C ASN A 184 3.32 5.67 -21.61
N TYR A 185 3.16 6.94 -21.23
CA TYR A 185 2.63 8.03 -22.06
C TYR A 185 3.45 9.29 -21.76
N PRO A 186 4.57 9.47 -22.48
CA PRO A 186 5.38 10.65 -22.33
C PRO A 186 4.55 11.90 -22.59
N SER A 187 4.59 12.86 -21.68
CA SER A 187 3.92 14.14 -21.83
C SER A 187 4.59 14.97 -22.92
N ASP A 188 3.82 15.91 -23.50
CA ASP A 188 4.38 16.89 -24.43
C ASP A 188 5.58 17.63 -23.81
N GLU A 189 5.54 17.94 -22.52
CA GLU A 189 6.63 18.61 -21.81
C GLU A 189 7.91 17.76 -21.77
N LEU A 190 7.80 16.48 -21.43
CA LEU A 190 8.93 15.55 -21.44
C LEU A 190 9.50 15.38 -22.84
N ILE A 191 8.64 15.17 -23.84
CA ILE A 191 9.03 15.03 -25.25
C ILE A 191 9.80 16.26 -25.71
N HIS A 192 9.29 17.47 -25.43
CA HIS A 192 9.95 18.71 -25.80
C HIS A 192 11.30 18.87 -25.08
N THR A 193 11.35 18.53 -23.80
CA THR A 193 12.56 18.64 -22.97
C THR A 193 13.68 17.75 -23.50
N ILE A 194 13.39 16.49 -23.78
CA ILE A 194 14.37 15.54 -24.35
C ILE A 194 14.73 15.95 -25.78
N ALA A 195 13.73 16.25 -26.62
CA ALA A 195 13.98 16.61 -28.01
C ALA A 195 14.90 17.84 -28.16
N LYS A 196 14.75 18.86 -27.30
CA LYS A 196 15.65 20.02 -27.29
C LYS A 196 17.09 19.70 -26.93
N LYS A 197 17.35 18.65 -26.14
CA LYS A 197 18.71 18.22 -25.77
C LYS A 197 19.44 17.55 -26.94
N VAL A 198 18.71 16.94 -27.87
CA VAL A 198 19.28 16.14 -28.97
C VAL A 198 19.06 16.74 -30.36
N TYR A 199 18.21 17.76 -30.49
CA TYR A 199 17.85 18.37 -31.76
C TYR A 199 17.88 19.89 -31.70
N SER A 200 18.74 20.49 -32.53
CA SER A 200 18.96 21.94 -32.62
C SER A 200 18.00 22.67 -33.57
N GLY A 201 17.19 21.92 -34.34
CA GLY A 201 16.23 22.50 -35.28
C GLY A 201 14.91 22.92 -34.62
N LYS A 202 14.02 23.55 -35.39
CA LYS A 202 12.68 23.90 -34.90
C LYS A 202 11.84 22.64 -34.64
N LEU A 203 11.30 22.53 -33.43
CA LEU A 203 10.34 21.48 -33.07
C LEU A 203 8.96 21.80 -33.64
N THR A 204 8.76 21.41 -34.90
CA THR A 204 7.45 21.46 -35.56
C THR A 204 6.56 20.29 -35.12
N LYS A 205 5.24 20.38 -35.31
CA LYS A 205 4.30 19.28 -34.95
C LYS A 205 4.68 17.91 -35.52
N PRO A 206 5.08 17.77 -36.81
CA PRO A 206 5.53 16.48 -37.33
C PRO A 206 6.82 15.98 -36.66
N ARG A 207 7.72 16.91 -36.31
CA ARG A 207 8.98 16.55 -35.66
C ARG A 207 8.79 16.13 -34.21
N ILE A 208 7.85 16.75 -33.49
CA ILE A 208 7.44 16.35 -32.14
C ILE A 208 6.88 14.92 -32.17
N LYS A 209 5.95 14.61 -33.10
CA LYS A 209 5.41 13.24 -33.25
C LYS A 209 6.48 12.18 -33.56
N TYR A 210 7.49 12.57 -34.35
CA TYR A 210 8.64 11.69 -34.61
C TYR A 210 9.44 11.41 -33.32
N PHE A 211 9.69 12.43 -32.50
CA PHE A 211 10.38 12.27 -31.23
C PHE A 211 9.54 11.53 -30.19
N GLU A 212 8.23 11.78 -30.11
CA GLU A 212 7.30 11.05 -29.24
C GLU A 212 7.44 9.53 -29.41
N LYS A 213 7.43 9.06 -30.66
CA LYS A 213 7.58 7.64 -30.97
C LYS A 213 8.91 7.08 -30.42
N ILE A 214 10.02 7.73 -30.75
CA ILE A 214 11.36 7.26 -30.37
C ILE A 214 11.54 7.33 -28.86
N ILE A 215 11.17 8.44 -28.23
CA ILE A 215 11.28 8.63 -26.78
C ILE A 215 10.47 7.57 -26.04
N LYS A 216 9.26 7.25 -26.52
CA LYS A 216 8.43 6.19 -25.92
C LYS A 216 9.07 4.80 -26.04
N GLU A 217 9.67 4.48 -27.18
CA GLU A 217 10.37 3.20 -27.39
C GLU A 217 11.59 3.11 -26.47
N GLU A 218 12.41 4.16 -26.40
CA GLU A 218 13.61 4.22 -25.55
C GLU A 218 13.29 4.22 -24.05
N LEU A 219 12.27 4.95 -23.59
CA LEU A 219 11.87 4.96 -22.18
C LEU A 219 11.43 3.58 -21.69
N LYS A 220 10.76 2.81 -22.56
CA LYS A 220 10.39 1.43 -22.25
C LYS A 220 11.62 0.51 -22.18
N ASP A 221 12.52 0.63 -23.14
CA ASP A 221 13.74 -0.20 -23.17
C ASP A 221 14.62 0.05 -21.94
N VAL A 222 14.78 1.31 -21.53
CA VAL A 222 15.52 1.67 -20.30
C VAL A 222 14.83 1.11 -19.06
N PHE A 223 13.49 1.19 -18.99
CA PHE A 223 12.75 0.68 -17.84
C PHE A 223 12.79 -0.86 -17.76
N ASP A 224 12.62 -1.55 -18.89
CA ASP A 224 12.53 -3.01 -18.92
C ASP A 224 13.91 -3.70 -18.72
N ASN A 225 15.02 -3.03 -19.04
CA ASN A 225 16.36 -3.62 -18.94
C ASN A 225 17.13 -3.31 -17.64
N ASP A 226 16.76 -2.26 -16.89
CA ASP A 226 17.50 -1.81 -15.69
C ASP A 226 16.72 -1.87 -14.35
N TYR A 227 15.41 -2.19 -14.36
CA TYR A 227 14.59 -2.23 -13.15
C TYR A 227 14.21 -3.66 -12.70
N GLU A 228 15.00 -4.24 -11.78
CA GLU A 228 14.47 -5.24 -10.86
C GLU A 228 13.73 -4.51 -9.73
N LEU A 229 12.40 -4.51 -9.77
CA LEU A 229 11.58 -3.95 -8.69
C LEU A 229 11.71 -4.85 -7.45
N ASP A 230 12.09 -4.27 -6.30
CA ASP A 230 11.80 -4.87 -5.01
C ASP A 230 10.28 -4.75 -4.77
N PRO A 231 9.51 -5.84 -4.78
CA PRO A 231 8.06 -5.79 -4.59
C PRO A 231 7.66 -5.25 -3.22
N SER A 232 8.58 -5.18 -2.26
CA SER A 232 8.31 -4.74 -0.89
C SER A 232 8.25 -3.22 -0.72
N ASP A 233 8.80 -2.45 -1.66
CA ASP A 233 8.76 -0.98 -1.67
C ASP A 233 7.53 -0.43 -2.40
N ILE A 234 6.69 -1.31 -2.97
CA ILE A 234 5.52 -0.92 -3.74
C ILE A 234 4.32 -1.77 -3.36
N ILE A 235 3.81 -1.48 -2.17
CA ILE A 235 2.66 -2.14 -1.55
C ILE A 235 1.41 -2.11 -2.45
N THR A 236 1.32 -1.22 -3.46
CA THR A 236 0.16 -1.12 -4.36
C THR A 236 0.37 -1.79 -5.73
N ILE A 237 1.61 -1.93 -6.22
CA ILE A 237 1.88 -2.51 -7.56
C ILE A 237 1.87 -4.04 -7.52
N GLY A 238 2.24 -4.68 -6.41
CA GLY A 238 2.25 -6.14 -6.30
C GLY A 238 0.87 -6.75 -6.58
N GLU A 239 -0.14 -6.27 -5.87
CA GLU A 239 -1.52 -6.74 -5.94
C GLU A 239 -2.19 -6.36 -7.26
N GLU A 240 -1.90 -5.18 -7.81
CA GLU A 240 -2.41 -4.76 -9.12
C GLU A 240 -1.82 -5.58 -10.26
N MET A 241 -0.52 -5.91 -10.18
CA MET A 241 0.14 -6.79 -11.16
C MET A 241 -0.34 -8.23 -11.04
N GLU A 242 -0.49 -8.75 -9.83
CA GLU A 242 -1.09 -10.07 -9.59
C GLU A 242 -2.52 -10.11 -10.15
N GLY A 243 -3.33 -9.09 -9.87
CA GLY A 243 -4.69 -8.96 -10.38
C GLY A 243 -4.72 -8.89 -11.90
N PHE A 244 -3.81 -8.13 -12.51
CA PHE A 244 -3.65 -8.09 -13.96
C PHE A 244 -3.32 -9.46 -14.56
N TYR A 245 -2.38 -10.20 -13.97
CA TYR A 245 -2.03 -11.53 -14.48
C TYR A 245 -3.18 -12.52 -14.35
N ILE A 246 -3.95 -12.46 -13.26
CA ILE A 246 -5.15 -13.29 -13.09
C ILE A 246 -6.19 -12.96 -14.17
N VAL A 247 -6.53 -11.68 -14.33
CA VAL A 247 -7.50 -11.25 -15.34
C VAL A 247 -7.02 -11.63 -16.74
N ARG A 248 -5.74 -11.38 -17.06
CA ARG A 248 -5.14 -11.74 -18.35
C ARG A 248 -5.19 -13.25 -18.59
N ALA A 249 -4.88 -14.07 -17.59
CA ALA A 249 -4.97 -15.52 -17.69
C ALA A 249 -6.41 -15.99 -17.96
N ILE A 250 -7.39 -15.47 -17.23
CA ILE A 250 -8.81 -15.77 -17.40
C ILE A 250 -9.27 -15.44 -18.83
N VAL A 251 -9.06 -14.20 -19.28
CA VAL A 251 -9.59 -13.76 -20.58
C VAL A 251 -8.85 -14.36 -21.77
N SER A 252 -7.63 -14.89 -21.56
CA SER A 252 -6.88 -15.60 -22.60
C SER A 252 -7.56 -16.88 -23.09
N GLU A 253 -8.60 -17.36 -22.38
CA GLU A 253 -9.45 -18.45 -22.87
C GLU A 253 -10.23 -18.10 -24.13
N VAL A 254 -10.48 -16.81 -24.39
CA VAL A 254 -11.38 -16.35 -25.46
C VAL A 254 -10.76 -15.32 -26.40
N ILE A 255 -9.64 -14.70 -26.02
CA ILE A 255 -8.88 -13.76 -26.84
C ILE A 255 -7.38 -13.99 -26.70
N ASN A 256 -6.59 -13.40 -27.60
CA ASN A 256 -5.14 -13.42 -27.48
C ASN A 256 -4.68 -12.53 -26.30
N SER A 257 -3.79 -13.05 -25.45
CA SER A 257 -3.29 -12.37 -24.25
C SER A 257 -2.53 -11.06 -24.53
N ASN A 258 -1.99 -10.87 -25.75
CA ASN A 258 -1.31 -9.63 -26.19
C ASN A 258 -2.29 -8.48 -26.41
N ARG A 259 -3.59 -8.76 -26.47
CA ARG A 259 -4.66 -7.77 -26.59
C ARG A 259 -5.11 -7.24 -25.24
N VAL A 260 -4.56 -7.75 -24.13
CA VAL A 260 -4.93 -7.33 -22.78
C VAL A 260 -3.82 -6.43 -22.24
N SER A 261 -4.17 -5.19 -21.93
CA SER A 261 -3.23 -4.18 -21.46
C SER A 261 -3.62 -3.64 -20.09
N ILE A 262 -2.63 -3.39 -19.24
CA ILE A 262 -2.79 -2.72 -17.95
C ILE A 262 -2.52 -1.22 -18.11
N ARG A 263 -3.28 -0.39 -17.39
CA ARG A 263 -3.26 1.06 -17.47
C ARG A 263 -3.51 1.67 -16.10
N ASP A 264 -2.43 2.11 -15.45
CA ASP A 264 -2.55 2.81 -14.19
C ASP A 264 -3.27 4.18 -14.37
N ARG A 265 -4.11 4.52 -13.39
CA ARG A 265 -4.82 5.78 -13.26
C ARG A 265 -4.81 6.18 -11.80
N LYS A 266 -4.80 7.49 -11.56
CA LYS A 266 -4.80 8.12 -10.22
C LYS A 266 -5.76 7.51 -9.18
N SER A 267 -6.87 6.91 -9.61
CA SER A 267 -7.90 6.33 -8.73
C SER A 267 -8.07 4.81 -8.84
N TYR A 268 -7.45 4.16 -9.83
CA TYR A 268 -7.58 2.71 -10.08
C TYR A 268 -6.57 2.25 -11.14
N CYS A 269 -6.21 0.98 -11.12
CA CYS A 269 -5.54 0.32 -12.22
C CYS A 269 -6.56 -0.27 -13.22
N GLY A 270 -6.53 0.18 -14.47
CA GLY A 270 -7.45 -0.24 -15.53
C GLY A 270 -6.91 -1.40 -16.35
N ILE A 271 -7.72 -2.41 -16.61
CA ILE A 271 -7.38 -3.52 -17.51
C ILE A 271 -8.26 -3.38 -18.76
N LEU A 272 -7.63 -3.26 -19.93
CA LEU A 272 -8.29 -2.86 -21.17
C LEU A 272 -8.06 -3.88 -22.30
N LEU A 273 -9.01 -3.91 -23.24
CA LEU A 273 -8.90 -4.64 -24.49
C LEU A 273 -8.35 -3.76 -25.62
N ASP A 274 -7.27 -4.23 -26.25
CA ASP A 274 -6.45 -3.57 -27.27
C ASP A 274 -6.06 -2.15 -26.90
N ASP A 275 -5.69 -1.95 -25.63
CA ASP A 275 -5.18 -0.66 -25.14
C ASP A 275 -6.12 0.52 -25.44
N ASN A 276 -7.42 0.29 -25.29
CA ASN A 276 -8.44 1.26 -25.67
C ASN A 276 -9.41 1.52 -24.51
N HIS A 277 -9.47 2.78 -24.05
CA HIS A 277 -10.33 3.23 -22.95
C HIS A 277 -11.83 3.05 -23.19
N HIS A 278 -12.27 2.85 -24.44
CA HIS A 278 -13.65 2.52 -24.74
C HIS A 278 -14.00 1.05 -24.46
N TYR A 279 -13.00 0.19 -24.29
CA TYR A 279 -13.15 -1.24 -24.05
C TYR A 279 -12.48 -1.69 -22.72
N PRO A 280 -12.91 -1.15 -21.57
CA PRO A 280 -12.38 -1.57 -20.27
C PRO A 280 -12.92 -2.94 -19.87
N ILE A 281 -12.02 -3.89 -19.61
CA ILE A 281 -12.34 -5.26 -19.17
C ILE A 281 -12.77 -5.22 -17.69
N CYS A 282 -11.96 -4.60 -16.84
CA CYS A 282 -12.27 -4.33 -15.44
C CYS A 282 -11.37 -3.19 -14.92
N ARG A 283 -11.63 -2.74 -13.69
CA ARG A 283 -10.75 -1.82 -12.96
C ARG A 283 -10.45 -2.38 -11.57
N LEU A 284 -9.19 -2.33 -11.18
CA LEU A 284 -8.69 -2.73 -9.88
C LEU A 284 -8.51 -1.45 -9.04
N TYR A 285 -9.25 -1.33 -7.95
CA TYR A 285 -9.13 -0.25 -6.99
C TYR A 285 -8.39 -0.81 -5.78
N PHE A 286 -7.08 -1.03 -5.93
CA PHE A 286 -6.24 -1.69 -4.92
C PHE A 286 -5.36 -0.72 -4.14
N ASN A 287 -5.63 0.58 -4.26
CA ASN A 287 -5.01 1.65 -3.46
C ASN A 287 -5.22 1.47 -1.95
N ASP A 288 -6.24 0.72 -1.56
CA ASP A 288 -6.52 0.28 -0.19
C ASP A 288 -6.47 -1.25 -0.17
N LEU A 289 -5.39 -1.82 0.38
CA LEU A 289 -5.18 -3.27 0.46
C LEU A 289 -6.16 -3.98 1.41
N ASP A 290 -6.81 -3.23 2.30
CA ASP A 290 -7.83 -3.77 3.19
C ASP A 290 -9.23 -3.72 2.56
N ASN A 291 -9.40 -2.99 1.46
CA ASN A 291 -10.64 -2.87 0.69
C ASN A 291 -10.38 -2.97 -0.82
N LEU A 292 -9.87 -4.13 -1.22
CA LEU A 292 -9.67 -4.43 -2.64
C LEU A 292 -11.03 -4.43 -3.35
N ILE A 293 -11.20 -3.53 -4.31
CA ILE A 293 -12.43 -3.46 -5.12
C ILE A 293 -12.10 -3.77 -6.57
N VAL A 294 -12.90 -4.62 -7.19
CA VAL A 294 -12.88 -4.84 -8.64
C VAL A 294 -14.17 -4.30 -9.23
N ALA A 295 -14.04 -3.41 -10.20
CA ALA A 295 -15.18 -2.93 -10.97
C ALA A 295 -15.30 -3.70 -12.28
N PHE A 296 -16.47 -4.31 -12.48
CA PHE A 296 -16.85 -5.07 -13.68
C PHE A 296 -17.80 -4.24 -14.56
N PHE A 297 -17.89 -4.61 -15.84
CA PHE A 297 -18.71 -3.90 -16.82
C PHE A 297 -19.70 -4.86 -17.50
N ASP A 298 -21.00 -4.64 -17.32
CA ASP A 298 -22.07 -5.50 -17.87
C ASP A 298 -22.35 -5.26 -19.38
N SER A 299 -21.33 -4.93 -20.18
CA SER A 299 -21.37 -4.44 -21.58
C SER A 299 -21.48 -2.91 -21.74
N MET A 300 -21.51 -2.41 -22.99
CA MET A 300 -21.36 -0.98 -23.42
C MET A 300 -22.36 0.04 -22.82
N GLN A 301 -23.11 -0.35 -21.80
CA GLN A 301 -24.09 0.47 -21.11
C GLN A 301 -23.47 1.76 -20.57
N LYS A 302 -24.16 2.87 -20.84
CA LYS A 302 -23.83 4.19 -20.33
C LYS A 302 -24.89 4.66 -19.34
N ASP A 303 -24.47 5.40 -18.33
CA ASP A 303 -25.36 6.08 -17.39
C ASP A 303 -26.00 7.32 -18.03
N LYS A 304 -26.87 7.99 -17.26
CA LYS A 304 -27.56 9.23 -17.65
C LYS A 304 -26.63 10.42 -17.96
N HIS A 305 -25.35 10.33 -17.60
CA HIS A 305 -24.31 11.32 -17.86
C HIS A 305 -23.33 10.89 -18.96
N GLY A 306 -23.57 9.74 -19.60
CA GLY A 306 -22.73 9.20 -20.68
C GLY A 306 -21.49 8.43 -20.20
N GLY A 307 -21.31 8.24 -18.89
CA GLY A 307 -20.26 7.42 -18.29
C GLY A 307 -20.57 5.92 -18.40
N ARG A 308 -19.55 5.05 -18.41
CA ARG A 308 -19.77 3.59 -18.42
C ARG A 308 -20.32 3.16 -17.05
N VAL A 309 -21.38 2.35 -17.06
CA VAL A 309 -21.91 1.75 -15.83
C VAL A 309 -20.92 0.67 -15.38
N GLU A 310 -20.48 0.76 -14.13
CA GLU A 310 -19.57 -0.19 -13.50
C GLU A 310 -20.21 -0.77 -12.24
N GLU A 311 -20.05 -2.07 -12.05
CA GLU A 311 -20.44 -2.76 -10.82
C GLU A 311 -19.20 -2.98 -9.97
N ARG A 312 -19.16 -2.36 -8.79
CA ARG A 312 -18.03 -2.46 -7.86
C ARG A 312 -18.26 -3.58 -6.86
N ILE A 313 -17.31 -4.50 -6.78
CA ILE A 313 -17.36 -5.65 -5.89
C ILE A 313 -16.11 -5.65 -5.00
N VAL A 314 -16.32 -5.72 -3.69
CA VAL A 314 -15.25 -5.88 -2.70
C VAL A 314 -14.78 -7.34 -2.72
N ILE A 315 -13.47 -7.55 -2.72
CA ILE A 315 -12.81 -8.85 -2.64
C ILE A 315 -11.87 -8.89 -1.43
N ASN A 316 -11.62 -10.07 -0.86
CA ASN A 316 -10.79 -10.19 0.35
C ASN A 316 -9.30 -10.33 0.03
N ASN A 317 -8.99 -10.83 -1.17
CA ASN A 317 -7.64 -11.03 -1.69
C ASN A 317 -7.72 -11.10 -3.23
N VAL A 318 -6.58 -10.93 -3.90
CA VAL A 318 -6.50 -10.84 -5.36
C VAL A 318 -6.96 -12.13 -6.06
N VAL A 319 -6.82 -13.30 -5.43
CA VAL A 319 -7.25 -14.61 -5.98
C VAL A 319 -8.77 -14.70 -6.10
N ASP A 320 -9.54 -13.94 -5.30
CA ASP A 320 -11.00 -13.93 -5.37
C ASP A 320 -11.54 -13.45 -6.74
N ILE A 321 -10.70 -12.82 -7.59
CA ILE A 321 -11.04 -12.47 -8.98
C ILE A 321 -11.51 -13.70 -9.78
N TYR A 322 -10.97 -14.89 -9.50
CA TYR A 322 -11.41 -16.13 -10.17
C TYR A 322 -12.90 -16.44 -9.98
N ASN A 323 -13.51 -16.00 -8.87
CA ASN A 323 -14.93 -16.19 -8.61
C ASN A 323 -15.82 -15.38 -9.58
N TYR A 324 -15.25 -14.37 -10.25
CA TYR A 324 -15.94 -13.49 -11.20
C TYR A 324 -15.51 -13.73 -12.66
N LYS A 325 -14.89 -14.89 -12.92
CA LYS A 325 -14.42 -15.31 -14.24
C LYS A 325 -15.45 -15.07 -15.36
N GLU A 326 -16.69 -15.51 -15.17
CA GLU A 326 -17.72 -15.41 -16.21
C GLU A 326 -18.00 -13.95 -16.62
N LYS A 327 -18.01 -13.01 -15.66
CA LYS A 327 -18.19 -11.58 -15.94
C LYS A 327 -17.09 -11.03 -16.85
N LEU A 328 -15.83 -11.40 -16.59
CA LEU A 328 -14.68 -10.99 -17.40
C LEU A 328 -14.76 -11.56 -18.81
N LEU A 329 -15.09 -12.85 -18.95
CA LEU A 329 -15.23 -13.52 -20.24
C LEU A 329 -16.37 -12.93 -21.08
N GLU A 330 -17.53 -12.67 -20.48
CA GLU A 330 -18.68 -12.07 -21.16
C GLU A 330 -18.36 -10.65 -21.65
N THR A 331 -17.73 -9.84 -20.80
CA THR A 331 -17.29 -8.48 -21.15
C THR A 331 -16.40 -8.49 -22.40
N VAL A 332 -15.36 -9.33 -22.39
CA VAL A 332 -14.40 -9.43 -23.49
C VAL A 332 -15.05 -9.98 -24.76
N LYS A 333 -15.86 -11.04 -24.67
CA LYS A 333 -16.61 -11.58 -25.82
C LYS A 333 -17.53 -10.53 -26.43
N SER A 334 -18.16 -9.70 -25.61
CA SER A 334 -19.03 -8.62 -26.10
C SER A 334 -18.24 -7.57 -26.86
N TYR A 335 -17.07 -7.18 -26.36
CA TYR A 335 -16.23 -6.17 -27.02
C TYR A 335 -15.59 -6.68 -28.30
N ASP A 336 -15.14 -7.94 -28.31
CA ASP A 336 -14.48 -8.53 -29.46
C ASP A 336 -15.42 -8.63 -30.67
N LYS A 337 -16.72 -8.91 -30.43
CA LYS A 337 -17.77 -8.88 -31.46
C LYS A 337 -18.02 -7.49 -32.08
N MET A 338 -17.61 -6.42 -31.41
CA MET A 338 -17.84 -5.04 -31.85
C MET A 338 -16.67 -4.46 -32.63
N LYS A 339 -15.54 -5.18 -32.69
CA LYS A 339 -14.37 -4.85 -33.50
C LYS A 339 -14.37 -5.69 -34.77
#